data_AF-A0A1G5Z9C1-F1
#
_entry.id   AF-A0A1G5Z9C1-F1
#
_cell.length_a   1.000
_cell.length_b   1.000
_cell.length_c   1.000
_cell.angle_alpha   90.00
_cell.angle_beta   90.00
_cell.angle_gamma   90.00
#
_symmetry.space_group_name_H-M   'P 1'
#
loop_
_entity.id
_entity.type
_entity.pdbx_description
1 polymer ?
#
loop_
_entity_poly.entity_id
_entity_poly.type
_entity_poly.pdbx_seq_one_letter_code
_entity_poly.pdbx_strand_id
1 'polypeptide(L)'
;MKVILDREYWPTSTHGTITINDKVICHTLESPVIPGCPKESCLPEGSYILVKEDQMPFLTLQKTNRGPFLGVICPQGQFRVDLPQTILPIHSIKSEGQGTNPQKAFSRLIQALGKAKSAQETFRLEIRSCPDKALNLACCEKIAWMD
;
A
#
# COMPACT_ATOMS: atom_id res chain seq x y z
N MET A 1 -3.04 3.66 -17.17
CA MET A 1 -2.12 4.30 -16.19
C MET A 1 -1.39 3.24 -15.39
N LYS A 2 -0.10 3.41 -15.07
CA LYS A 2 0.68 2.44 -14.26
C LYS A 2 0.76 2.94 -12.81
N VAL A 3 0.23 2.17 -11.85
CA VAL A 3 0.32 2.48 -10.40
C VAL A 3 1.06 1.36 -9.72
N ILE A 4 2.19 1.68 -9.08
CA ILE A 4 3.06 0.69 -8.44
C ILE A 4 3.24 1.08 -6.98
N LEU A 5 3.16 0.10 -6.09
CA LEU A 5 3.65 0.17 -4.72
C LEU A 5 4.89 -0.73 -4.62
N ASP A 6 6.06 -0.08 -4.56
CA ASP A 6 7.32 -0.76 -4.28
C ASP A 6 7.52 -0.83 -2.76
N ARG A 7 7.68 -2.04 -2.21
CA ARG A 7 7.81 -2.27 -0.77
C ARG A 7 9.23 -2.58 -0.32
N GLU A 8 9.48 -2.21 0.93
CA GLU A 8 10.63 -2.60 1.74
C GLU A 8 10.10 -3.14 3.08
N TYR A 9 10.55 -4.34 3.45
CA TYR A 9 10.08 -5.04 4.64
C TYR A 9 11.03 -4.82 5.82
N TRP A 10 10.50 -4.26 6.90
CA TRP A 10 11.23 -4.02 8.16
C TRP A 10 10.69 -4.92 9.27
N PRO A 11 11.46 -5.16 10.36
CA PRO A 11 11.04 -6.04 11.45
C PRO A 11 9.67 -5.69 12.07
N THR A 12 9.35 -4.40 12.17
CA THR A 12 8.14 -3.89 12.84
C THR A 12 7.17 -3.17 11.92
N SER A 13 7.50 -3.01 10.63
CA SER A 13 6.62 -2.34 9.66
C SER A 13 6.96 -2.72 8.21
N THR A 14 6.04 -2.49 7.30
CA THR A 14 6.34 -2.54 5.86
C THR A 14 6.26 -1.13 5.31
N HIS A 15 7.35 -0.66 4.70
CA HIS A 15 7.41 0.66 4.09
C HIS A 15 7.17 0.50 2.60
N GLY A 16 6.68 1.55 1.97
CA GLY A 16 6.58 1.54 0.52
C GLY A 16 6.60 2.91 -0.10
N THR A 17 6.68 2.91 -1.42
CA THR A 17 6.60 4.11 -2.24
C THR A 17 5.60 3.88 -3.37
N ILE A 18 4.58 4.73 -3.43
CA ILE A 18 3.62 4.72 -4.54
C ILE A 18 4.14 5.60 -5.66
N THR A 19 4.24 5.01 -6.85
CA THR A 19 4.53 5.72 -8.10
C THR A 19 3.35 5.63 -9.06
N ILE A 20 3.10 6.72 -9.78
CA ILE A 20 2.15 6.75 -10.89
C ILE A 20 2.90 7.20 -12.13
N ASN A 21 2.92 6.34 -13.17
CA ASN A 21 3.71 6.54 -14.38
C ASN A 21 5.15 6.96 -14.04
N ASP A 22 5.79 6.17 -13.16
CA ASP A 22 7.17 6.31 -12.67
C ASP A 22 7.46 7.61 -11.87
N LYS A 23 6.44 8.39 -11.52
CA LYS A 23 6.57 9.57 -10.64
C LYS A 23 6.18 9.21 -9.21
N VAL A 24 7.06 9.50 -8.24
CA VAL A 24 6.78 9.33 -6.81
C VAL A 24 5.65 10.25 -6.36
N ILE A 25 4.61 9.67 -5.77
CA ILE A 25 3.44 10.39 -5.27
C ILE A 25 3.52 10.56 -3.76
N CYS A 26 3.74 9.46 -3.04
CA CYS A 26 3.85 9.41 -1.59
C CYS A 26 4.61 8.14 -1.14
N HIS A 27 4.98 8.12 0.14
CA HIS A 27 5.42 6.91 0.82
C HIS A 27 4.24 6.24 1.51
N THR A 28 4.42 5.01 1.96
CA THR A 28 3.40 4.26 2.70
C THR A 28 4.00 3.56 3.92
N LEU A 29 3.15 3.33 4.90
CA LEU A 29 3.40 2.44 6.03
C LEU A 29 2.28 1.41 6.12
N GLU A 30 2.65 0.18 6.44
CA GLU A 30 1.76 -0.95 6.62
C GLU A 30 2.26 -1.78 7.81
N SER A 31 1.42 -2.70 8.29
CA SER A 31 1.86 -3.73 9.23
C SER A 31 3.02 -4.56 8.65
N PRO A 32 3.91 -5.11 9.49
CA PRO A 32 4.89 -6.10 9.05
C PRO A 32 4.19 -7.37 8.56
N VAL A 33 4.94 -8.27 7.93
CA VAL A 33 4.45 -9.63 7.67
C VAL A 33 4.52 -10.43 8.96
N ILE A 34 3.39 -10.93 9.45
CA ILE A 34 3.28 -11.70 10.68
C ILE A 34 2.92 -13.16 10.31
N PRO A 35 3.85 -14.11 10.48
CA PRO A 35 3.60 -15.51 10.17
C PRO A 35 2.35 -16.05 10.87
N GLY A 36 1.46 -16.69 10.10
CA GLY A 36 0.20 -17.24 10.61
C GLY A 36 -0.91 -16.22 10.90
N CYS A 37 -0.62 -14.91 10.82
CA CYS A 37 -1.58 -13.83 11.09
C CYS A 37 -1.80 -12.92 9.87
N PRO A 38 -2.41 -13.42 8.78
CA PRO A 38 -2.56 -12.65 7.55
C PRO A 38 -3.39 -11.37 7.74
N LYS A 39 -4.44 -11.40 8.58
CA LYS A 39 -5.29 -10.23 8.84
C LYS A 39 -4.54 -9.09 9.54
N GLU A 40 -3.51 -9.42 10.31
CA GLU A 40 -2.67 -8.45 11.02
C GLU A 40 -1.44 -8.04 10.18
N SER A 41 -1.22 -8.72 9.05
CA SER A 41 -0.10 -8.46 8.14
C SER A 41 -0.46 -7.45 7.05
N CYS A 42 0.55 -6.89 6.37
CA CYS A 42 0.32 -6.19 5.11
C CYS A 42 -0.28 -7.12 4.03
N LEU A 43 -1.02 -6.51 3.10
CA LEU A 43 -1.62 -7.18 1.94
C LEU A 43 -0.57 -7.96 1.14
N PRO A 44 -0.80 -9.20 0.65
CA PRO A 44 0.17 -9.87 -0.20
C PRO A 44 0.57 -9.06 -1.46
N GLU A 45 1.74 -9.36 -2.02
CA GLU A 45 2.15 -8.81 -3.31
C GLU A 45 1.22 -9.29 -4.44
N GLY A 46 1.13 -8.52 -5.52
CA GLY A 46 0.31 -8.83 -6.69
C GLY A 46 -0.44 -7.63 -7.26
N SER A 47 -1.35 -7.89 -8.20
CA SER A 47 -2.17 -6.87 -8.84
C SER A 47 -3.55 -6.76 -8.17
N TYR A 48 -3.92 -5.53 -7.82
CA TYR A 48 -5.19 -5.19 -7.19
C TYR A 48 -5.90 -4.10 -7.98
N ILE A 49 -7.21 -4.17 -8.04
CA ILE A 49 -8.08 -3.10 -8.52
C ILE A 49 -8.23 -2.09 -7.39
N LEU A 50 -7.94 -0.83 -7.70
CA LEU A 50 -8.24 0.33 -6.87
C LEU A 50 -9.62 0.86 -7.24
N VAL A 51 -10.52 0.88 -6.27
CA VAL A 51 -11.84 1.51 -6.40
C VAL A 51 -11.89 2.73 -5.50
N LYS A 52 -12.29 3.86 -6.08
CA LYS A 52 -12.58 5.07 -5.31
C LYS A 52 -14.04 4.99 -4.88
N GLU A 53 -14.27 5.07 -3.58
CA GLU A 53 -15.61 5.16 -3.02
C GLU A 53 -16.06 6.63 -3.02
N ASP A 54 -17.20 6.94 -3.63
CA ASP A 54 -17.63 8.33 -3.85
C ASP A 54 -17.83 9.14 -2.56
N GLN A 55 -18.21 8.46 -1.48
CA GLN A 55 -18.58 9.08 -0.21
C GLN A 55 -17.59 8.78 0.92
N MET A 56 -16.56 7.97 0.67
CA MET A 56 -15.66 7.51 1.73
C MET A 56 -14.24 8.05 1.55
N PRO A 57 -13.55 8.39 2.66
CA PRO A 57 -12.19 8.94 2.64
C PRO A 57 -11.11 7.86 2.44
N PHE A 58 -11.38 6.83 1.63
CA PHE A 58 -10.44 5.74 1.35
C PHE A 58 -10.62 5.17 -0.07
N LEU A 59 -9.62 4.40 -0.50
CA LEU A 59 -9.68 3.56 -1.69
C LEU A 59 -9.81 2.09 -1.25
N THR A 60 -10.64 1.30 -1.92
CA THR A 60 -10.70 -0.15 -1.68
C THR A 60 -9.82 -0.92 -2.65
N LEU A 61 -9.27 -2.05 -2.18
CA LEU A 61 -8.45 -2.96 -2.95
C LEU A 61 -9.18 -4.28 -3.17
N GLN A 62 -9.33 -4.69 -4.44
CA GLN A 62 -10.04 -5.91 -4.84
C GLN A 62 -9.20 -6.73 -5.83
N LYS A 63 -9.31 -8.07 -5.84
CA LYS A 63 -8.66 -8.89 -6.90
C LYS A 63 -9.45 -8.90 -8.21
N THR A 64 -10.76 -8.69 -8.14
CA THR A 64 -11.68 -8.74 -9.30
C THR A 64 -12.78 -7.69 -9.12
N ASN A 65 -13.35 -7.18 -10.21
CA ASN A 65 -14.39 -6.12 -10.20
C ASN A 65 -15.65 -6.44 -9.38
N ARG A 66 -15.90 -7.72 -9.04
CA ARG A 66 -17.04 -8.18 -8.24
C ARG A 66 -16.60 -8.97 -6.99
N GLY A 67 -15.32 -8.84 -6.61
CA GLY A 67 -14.75 -9.59 -5.49
C GLY A 67 -14.95 -8.88 -4.15
N PRO A 68 -14.73 -9.57 -3.02
CA PRO A 68 -14.68 -8.90 -1.73
C PRO A 68 -13.53 -7.88 -1.70
N PHE A 69 -13.70 -6.79 -0.93
CA PHE A 69 -12.58 -5.91 -0.61
C PHE A 69 -11.60 -6.66 0.31
N LEU A 70 -10.30 -6.51 0.05
CA LEU A 70 -9.22 -7.20 0.76
C LEU A 70 -8.43 -6.24 1.67
N GLY A 71 -8.42 -4.97 1.28
CA GLY A 71 -7.68 -3.94 1.96
C GLY A 71 -8.14 -2.55 1.55
N VAL A 72 -7.55 -1.57 2.22
CA VAL A 72 -7.87 -0.16 1.99
C VAL A 72 -6.60 0.67 1.92
N ILE A 73 -6.65 1.75 1.14
CA ILE A 73 -5.68 2.85 1.24
C ILE A 73 -6.41 4.03 1.87
N CYS A 74 -5.98 4.43 3.07
CA CYS A 74 -6.63 5.50 3.80
C CYS A 74 -5.62 6.33 4.60
N PRO A 75 -5.86 7.64 4.80
CA PRO A 75 -5.13 8.42 5.78
C PRO A 75 -5.48 7.94 7.21
N GLN A 76 -4.60 8.17 8.19
CA GLN A 76 -4.72 7.61 9.56
C GLN A 76 -6.10 7.78 10.21
N GLY A 77 -6.46 6.80 11.06
CA GLY A 77 -7.35 7.01 12.21
C GLY A 77 -8.85 6.83 11.99
N GLN A 78 -9.31 6.31 10.83
CA GLN A 78 -10.75 6.25 10.52
C GLN A 78 -11.40 4.87 10.55
N PHE A 79 -10.68 3.78 10.87
CA PHE A 79 -11.27 2.43 10.87
C PHE A 79 -11.03 1.67 12.18
N ARG A 80 -12.13 1.40 12.88
CA ARG A 80 -12.23 0.44 13.98
C ARG A 80 -13.55 -0.30 13.83
N VAL A 81 -13.48 -1.49 13.23
CA VAL A 81 -14.14 -2.78 13.55
C VAL A 81 -13.73 -3.70 12.38
N ASP A 82 -13.06 -4.82 12.67
CA ASP A 82 -12.63 -5.86 11.70
C ASP A 82 -11.78 -5.38 10.50
N LEU A 83 -10.63 -4.77 10.79
CA LEU A 83 -9.78 -4.08 9.81
C LEU A 83 -9.32 -4.99 8.65
N PRO A 84 -9.72 -4.69 7.40
CA PRO A 84 -9.01 -5.21 6.23
C PRO A 84 -7.59 -4.60 6.20
N GLN A 85 -6.67 -5.28 5.50
CA GLN A 85 -5.25 -4.92 5.48
C GLN A 85 -5.09 -3.47 4.96
N THR A 86 -4.42 -2.61 5.74
CA THR A 86 -4.43 -1.16 5.51
C THR A 86 -3.09 -0.66 4.99
N ILE A 87 -3.14 0.14 3.94
CA ILE A 87 -2.01 0.89 3.40
C ILE A 87 -2.17 2.34 3.81
N LEU A 88 -1.27 2.83 4.67
CA LEU A 88 -1.29 4.20 5.15
C LEU A 88 -0.36 5.08 4.31
N PRO A 89 -0.87 6.03 3.51
CA PRO A 89 -0.03 7.00 2.83
C PRO A 89 0.57 7.99 3.82
N ILE A 90 1.84 8.34 3.61
CA ILE A 90 2.60 9.33 4.37
C ILE A 90 3.46 10.19 3.44
N HIS A 91 3.73 11.42 3.85
CA HIS A 91 4.51 12.36 3.06
C HIS A 91 6.01 12.08 3.13
N SER A 92 6.50 11.73 4.31
CA SER A 92 7.89 11.40 4.58
C SER A 92 7.97 10.32 5.66
N ILE A 93 8.91 9.40 5.53
CA ILE A 93 9.28 8.43 6.56
C ILE A 93 10.24 9.14 7.52
N LYS A 94 10.02 8.99 8.84
CA LYS A 94 10.89 9.54 9.88
C LYS A 94 11.81 8.47 10.46
N SER A 95 11.23 7.31 10.72
CA SER A 95 11.89 6.12 11.25
C SER A 95 11.01 4.91 10.95
N GLU A 96 11.47 3.72 11.33
CA GLU A 96 10.69 2.50 11.21
C GLU A 96 9.29 2.64 11.85
N GLY A 97 8.24 2.34 11.08
CA GLY A 97 6.85 2.45 11.51
C GLY A 97 6.34 3.89 11.72
N GLN A 98 7.14 4.93 11.43
CA GLN A 98 6.77 6.32 11.70
C GLN A 98 6.91 7.23 10.48
N GLY A 99 5.86 8.02 10.22
CA GLY A 99 5.82 8.97 9.11
C GLY A 99 5.00 10.21 9.41
N THR A 100 4.93 11.12 8.44
CA THR A 100 4.25 12.41 8.61
C THR A 100 3.14 12.67 7.60
N ASN A 101 2.21 13.56 7.97
CA ASN A 101 1.24 14.19 7.07
C ASN A 101 0.40 13.20 6.22
N PRO A 102 -0.28 12.21 6.82
CA PRO A 102 -1.01 11.19 6.07
C PRO A 102 -2.14 11.76 5.21
N GLN A 103 -2.85 12.76 5.73
CA GLN A 103 -3.91 13.45 4.98
C GLN A 103 -3.38 14.12 3.70
N LYS A 104 -2.27 14.86 3.82
CA LYS A 104 -1.61 15.51 2.68
C LYS A 104 -1.16 14.48 1.62
N ALA A 105 -0.58 13.37 2.06
CA ALA A 105 -0.14 12.30 1.18
C ALA A 105 -1.32 11.64 0.44
N PHE A 106 -2.41 11.37 1.16
CA PHE A 106 -3.61 10.80 0.56
C PHE A 106 -4.29 11.75 -0.43
N SER A 107 -4.44 13.05 -0.10
CA SER A 107 -4.98 14.03 -1.04
C SER A 107 -4.15 14.12 -2.32
N ARG A 108 -2.81 14.06 -2.22
CA ARG A 108 -1.92 14.01 -3.40
C ARG A 108 -2.16 12.76 -4.24
N LEU A 109 -2.36 11.60 -3.61
CA LEU A 109 -2.67 10.36 -4.29
C LEU A 109 -4.00 10.45 -5.05
N ILE A 110 -5.08 10.88 -4.39
CA ILE A 110 -6.40 11.04 -5.02
C ILE A 110 -6.35 12.03 -6.18
N GLN A 111 -5.65 13.16 -6.01
CA GLN A 111 -5.49 14.14 -7.08
C GLN A 111 -4.71 13.57 -8.28
N ALA A 112 -3.68 12.76 -8.03
CA ALA A 112 -2.90 12.13 -9.09
C ALA A 112 -3.73 11.09 -9.85
N LEU A 113 -4.53 10.28 -9.16
CA LEU A 113 -5.46 9.32 -9.76
C LEU A 113 -6.57 10.04 -10.57
N GLY A 114 -7.16 11.11 -10.03
CA GLY A 114 -8.24 11.86 -10.67
C GLY A 114 -7.84 12.66 -11.90
N LYS A 115 -6.52 12.87 -12.14
CA LYS A 115 -6.03 13.48 -13.39
C LYS A 115 -6.06 12.50 -14.58
N ALA A 116 -6.27 11.21 -14.35
CA ALA A 116 -6.50 10.26 -15.42
C ALA A 116 -7.88 10.51 -16.05
N LYS A 117 -7.90 10.72 -17.37
CA LYS A 117 -9.00 11.37 -18.10
C LYS A 117 -10.26 10.52 -18.33
N SER A 118 -10.30 9.25 -17.97
CA SER A 118 -11.45 8.38 -18.28
C SER A 118 -12.22 8.02 -17.01
N ALA A 119 -13.49 8.43 -16.95
CA ALA A 119 -14.43 8.15 -15.86
C ALA A 119 -14.76 6.65 -15.68
N GLN A 120 -14.14 5.76 -16.48
CA GLN A 120 -14.34 4.31 -16.50
C GLN A 120 -13.03 3.53 -16.29
N GLU A 121 -11.88 4.20 -16.09
CA GLU A 121 -10.64 3.48 -15.82
C GLU A 121 -10.65 2.91 -14.40
N THR A 122 -10.83 1.61 -14.31
CA THR A 122 -10.43 0.84 -13.14
C THR A 122 -8.91 0.90 -13.02
N PHE A 123 -8.40 1.57 -11.98
CA PHE A 123 -6.95 1.63 -11.76
C PHE A 123 -6.45 0.30 -11.20
N ARG A 124 -5.34 -0.21 -11.73
CA ARG A 124 -4.66 -1.36 -11.15
C ARG A 124 -3.42 -0.90 -10.38
N LEU A 125 -3.36 -1.28 -9.12
CA LEU A 125 -2.19 -1.19 -8.26
C LEU A 125 -1.41 -2.50 -8.35
N GLU A 126 -0.17 -2.42 -8.80
CA GLU A 126 0.78 -3.51 -8.69
C GLU A 126 1.60 -3.33 -7.42
N ILE A 127 1.53 -4.30 -6.52
CA ILE A 127 2.30 -4.35 -5.28
C ILE A 127 3.43 -5.35 -5.47
N ARG A 128 4.67 -4.93 -5.20
CA ARG A 128 5.86 -5.77 -5.35
C ARG A 128 6.94 -5.39 -4.35
N SER A 129 7.81 -6.34 -4.03
CA SER A 129 9.07 -6.08 -3.33
C SER A 129 10.05 -5.33 -4.24
N CYS A 130 10.80 -4.39 -3.66
CA CYS A 130 11.95 -3.79 -4.32
C CYS A 130 13.23 -4.30 -3.63
N PRO A 131 13.74 -5.48 -4.03
CA PRO A 131 14.90 -6.09 -3.38
C PRO A 131 16.14 -5.20 -3.45
N ASP A 132 16.31 -4.42 -4.53
CA ASP A 132 17.44 -3.50 -4.72
C ASP A 132 17.47 -2.33 -3.71
N LYS A 133 16.35 -2.04 -3.03
CA LYS A 133 16.24 -1.02 -1.98
C LYS A 133 16.28 -1.61 -0.57
N ALA A 134 16.20 -2.93 -0.42
CA ALA A 134 16.24 -3.61 0.87
C ALA A 134 17.68 -3.63 1.39
N LEU A 135 18.16 -2.50 1.92
CA LEU A 135 19.50 -2.36 2.47
C LEU A 135 19.74 -3.19 3.75
N ASN A 136 18.75 -3.96 4.25
CA ASN A 136 18.84 -4.68 5.52
C ASN A 136 18.42 -6.17 5.50
N LEU A 137 18.15 -6.79 4.35
CA LEU A 137 17.83 -8.23 4.33
C LEU A 137 19.05 -9.15 4.53
N ALA A 138 20.27 -8.61 4.57
CA ALA A 138 21.49 -9.36 4.84
C ALA A 138 21.64 -9.84 6.31
N CYS A 139 20.77 -9.44 7.24
CA CYS A 139 20.84 -9.85 8.64
C CYS A 139 19.72 -10.80 9.12
N CYS A 140 18.80 -11.21 8.24
CA CYS A 140 17.85 -12.28 8.56
C CYS A 140 18.27 -13.54 7.80
N GLU A 141 19.24 -14.26 8.35
CA GLU A 141 19.65 -15.57 7.86
C GLU A 141 18.43 -16.50 7.67
N LYS A 142 18.37 -17.13 6.49
CA LYS A 142 17.50 -18.25 6.10
C LYS A 142 16.00 -17.97 5.95
N ILE A 143 15.63 -17.37 4.82
CA ILE A 143 14.34 -17.70 4.17
C ILE A 143 14.56 -18.96 3.34
N ALA A 144 14.37 -20.12 3.97
CA ALA A 144 14.28 -21.41 3.29
C ALA A 144 12.82 -21.69 2.92
N TRP A 145 12.28 -21.01 1.90
CA TRP A 145 10.95 -21.30 1.34
C TRP A 145 10.87 -21.01 -0.17
N MET A 146 11.91 -21.38 -0.92
CA MET A 146 11.88 -21.46 -2.39
C MET A 146 12.46 -22.80 -2.87
N ASP A 147 11.93 -23.89 -2.33
CA ASP A 147 11.90 -25.20 -2.98
C ASP A 147 10.42 -25.60 -3.21
#